data_AF-A0A6V1VIF5-F1
#
_entry.id   AF-A0A6V1VIF5-F1
#
_cell.length_a   1.000
_cell.length_b   1.000
_cell.length_c   1.000
_cell.angle_alpha   90.00
_cell.angle_beta   90.00
_cell.angle_gamma   90.00
#
_symmetry.space_group_name_H-M   'P 1'
#
loop_
_entity.id
_entity.type
_entity.pdbx_description
1 polymer ?
#
loop_
_entity_poly.entity_id
_entity_poly.type
_entity_poly.pdbx_seq_one_letter_code
_entity_poly.pdbx_strand_id
1 'polypeptide(L)'
;MSYVTAMRTAVQEKKKKYQERCEDLAGSFTPLVCTVDGVFHREFVAFMKRVAAALAEKWHKPYGVVMCWVRVRLQFALIRAVDLRLRGSRKAFHGFGLMDGAGMGLVY
;
A
#
# COMPACT_ATOMS: atom_id res chain seq x y z
N MET A 1 11.79 -12.86 19.56
CA MET A 1 10.69 -11.94 19.18
C MET A 1 9.90 -12.59 18.04
N SER A 2 8.59 -12.85 18.18
CA SER A 2 7.79 -13.39 17.07
C SER A 2 7.56 -12.33 15.99
N TYR A 3 7.52 -12.74 14.71
CA TYR A 3 7.24 -11.83 13.59
C TYR A 3 5.88 -11.13 13.74
N VAL A 4 4.91 -11.80 14.38
CA VAL A 4 3.59 -11.24 14.68
C VAL A 4 3.71 -10.04 15.62
N THR A 5 4.56 -10.14 16.64
CA THR A 5 4.80 -9.06 17.60
C THR A 5 5.51 -7.90 16.93
N ALA A 6 6.55 -8.17 16.13
CA ALA A 6 7.28 -7.14 15.38
C ALA A 6 6.34 -6.38 14.42
N MET A 7 5.46 -7.10 13.72
CA MET A 7 4.49 -6.50 12.82
C MET A 7 3.45 -5.65 13.56
N ARG A 8 3.01 -6.06 14.76
CA ARG A 8 2.11 -5.24 15.60
C ARG A 8 2.79 -3.95 16.04
N THR A 9 4.04 -4.00 16.48
CA THR A 9 4.79 -2.80 16.87
C THR A 9 4.93 -1.83 15.70
N ALA A 10 5.36 -2.32 14.53
CA ALA A 10 5.50 -1.49 13.33
C ALA A 10 4.17 -0.87 12.87
N VAL A 11 3.05 -1.61 13.01
CA VAL A 11 1.71 -1.08 12.73
C VAL A 11 1.36 0.06 13.69
N GLN A 12 1.62 -0.10 14.99
CA GLN A 12 1.34 0.92 15.99
C GLN A 12 2.19 2.17 15.78
N GLU A 13 3.47 2.01 15.44
CA GLU A 13 4.36 3.14 15.11
C GLU A 13 3.85 3.93 13.89
N LYS A 14 3.39 3.24 12.85
CA LYS A 14 2.80 3.90 11.67
C LYS A 14 1.50 4.63 12.00
N LYS A 15 0.61 4.00 12.78
CA LYS A 15 -0.64 4.62 13.21
C LYS A 15 -0.38 5.87 14.04
N LYS A 16 0.46 5.76 15.06
CA LYS A 16 0.88 6.90 15.90
C LYS A 16 1.42 8.07 15.07
N LYS A 17 2.08 7.80 13.94
CA LYS A 17 2.69 8.84 13.10
C LYS A 17 1.72 9.51 12.11
N TYR A 18 0.75 8.77 11.58
CA TYR A 18 -0.05 9.24 10.43
C TYR A 18 -1.56 9.29 10.67
N GLN A 19 -2.07 8.59 11.68
CA GLN A 19 -3.51 8.43 11.87
C GLN A 19 -4.22 9.76 12.13
N GLU A 20 -3.72 10.57 13.07
CA GLU A 20 -4.27 11.89 13.41
C GLU A 20 -4.37 12.79 12.17
N ARG A 21 -3.29 12.89 11.39
CA ARG A 21 -3.27 13.68 10.15
C ARG A 21 -4.26 13.17 9.10
N CYS A 22 -4.49 11.86 9.02
CA CYS A 22 -5.50 11.33 8.11
C CYS A 22 -6.91 11.68 8.60
N GLU A 23 -7.17 11.63 9.90
CA GLU A 23 -8.45 11.96 10.51
C GLU A 23 -8.78 13.46 10.34
N ASP A 24 -7.79 14.35 10.49
CA ASP A 24 -7.92 15.79 10.21
C ASP A 24 -8.37 16.08 8.77
N LEU A 25 -7.98 15.21 7.83
CA LEU A 25 -8.36 15.27 6.41
C LEU A 25 -9.62 14.45 6.10
N ALA A 26 -10.39 14.05 7.11
CA ALA A 26 -11.56 13.18 7.00
C ALA A 26 -11.29 11.85 6.25
N GLY A 27 -10.05 11.35 6.33
CA GLY A 27 -9.59 10.14 5.67
C GLY A 27 -9.35 8.98 6.65
N SER A 28 -9.48 7.74 6.14
CA SER A 28 -9.12 6.54 6.90
C SER A 28 -7.69 6.10 6.60
N PHE A 29 -6.89 5.79 7.63
CA PHE A 29 -5.54 5.26 7.47
C PHE A 29 -5.48 3.73 7.62
N THR A 30 -4.92 3.03 6.63
CA THR A 30 -4.59 1.60 6.72
C THR A 30 -3.08 1.41 6.60
N PRO A 31 -2.39 0.93 7.65
CA PRO A 31 -0.93 0.78 7.61
C PRO A 31 -0.50 -0.39 6.73
N LEU A 32 0.34 -0.11 5.75
CA LEU A 32 1.04 -1.12 4.95
C LEU A 32 2.29 -1.63 5.70
N VAL A 33 2.22 -2.83 6.26
CA VAL A 33 3.35 -3.53 6.88
C VAL A 33 3.42 -4.94 6.32
N CYS A 34 4.57 -5.28 5.73
CA CYS A 34 4.84 -6.61 5.17
C CYS A 34 6.20 -7.14 5.64
N THR A 35 6.33 -8.46 5.73
CA THR A 35 7.63 -9.11 5.89
C THR A 35 8.38 -9.20 4.55
N VAL A 36 9.65 -9.57 4.60
CA VAL A 36 10.46 -9.87 3.40
C VAL A 36 9.87 -11.03 2.59
N ASP A 37 9.22 -11.99 3.26
CA ASP A 37 8.55 -13.14 2.63
C ASP A 37 7.17 -12.79 2.04
N GLY A 38 6.75 -11.52 2.08
CA GLY A 38 5.48 -11.07 1.51
C GLY A 38 4.24 -11.34 2.39
N VAL A 39 4.42 -11.60 3.69
CA VAL A 39 3.32 -11.73 4.63
C VAL A 39 2.82 -10.34 5.04
N PHE A 40 1.52 -10.09 4.89
CA PHE A 40 0.88 -8.82 5.23
C PHE A 40 0.22 -8.83 6.61
N HIS A 41 0.19 -7.68 7.27
CA HIS A 41 -0.60 -7.52 8.50
C HIS A 41 -2.10 -7.70 8.23
N ARG A 42 -2.82 -8.26 9.22
CA ARG A 42 -4.26 -8.57 9.13
C ARG A 42 -5.12 -7.38 8.67
N GLU A 43 -4.76 -6.17 9.10
CA GLU A 43 -5.48 -4.94 8.79
C GLU A 43 -5.35 -4.58 7.31
N PHE A 44 -4.13 -4.72 6.77
CA PHE A 44 -3.88 -4.52 5.35
C PHE A 44 -4.53 -5.62 4.50
N VAL A 45 -4.58 -6.86 4.99
CA VAL A 45 -5.33 -7.95 4.35
C VAL A 45 -6.83 -7.65 4.28
N ALA A 46 -7.41 -7.11 5.37
CA ALA A 46 -8.82 -6.71 5.38
C ALA A 46 -9.09 -5.57 4.37
N PHE A 47 -8.19 -4.59 4.29
CA PHE A 47 -8.25 -3.55 3.27
C PHE A 47 -8.21 -4.12 1.85
N MET A 48 -7.29 -5.03 1.55
CA MET A 48 -7.23 -5.68 0.23
C MET A 48 -8.53 -6.40 -0.12
N LYS A 49 -9.15 -7.10 0.85
CA LYS A 49 -10.45 -7.76 0.64
C LYS A 49 -11.55 -6.76 0.29
N ARG A 50 -11.61 -5.64 1.02
CA ARG A 50 -12.58 -4.56 0.75
C ARG A 50 -12.41 -3.96 -0.64
N VAL A 51 -11.17 -3.65 -1.02
CA VAL A 51 -10.85 -3.12 -2.36
C VAL A 51 -11.20 -4.13 -3.44
N ALA A 52 -10.85 -5.40 -3.25
CA ALA A 52 -11.16 -6.45 -4.21
C ALA A 52 -12.67 -6.67 -4.39
N ALA A 53 -13.45 -6.59 -3.31
CA ALA A 53 -14.91 -6.68 -3.36
C ALA A 53 -15.52 -5.51 -4.17
N ALA A 54 -15.14 -4.28 -3.85
CA ALA A 54 -15.62 -3.09 -4.56
C ALA A 54 -15.24 -3.09 -6.05
N LEU A 55 -14.03 -3.56 -6.38
CA LEU A 55 -13.58 -3.69 -7.77
C LEU A 55 -14.28 -4.82 -8.51
N ALA A 56 -14.55 -5.95 -7.84
CA ALA A 56 -15.27 -7.08 -8.42
C ALA A 56 -16.69 -6.69 -8.82
N GLU A 57 -17.37 -5.94 -7.95
CA GLU A 57 -18.68 -5.36 -8.23
C GLU A 57 -18.60 -4.38 -9.41
N LYS A 58 -17.69 -3.41 -9.35
CA LYS A 58 -17.52 -2.39 -10.39
C LYS A 58 -17.18 -2.96 -11.77
N TRP A 59 -16.39 -4.02 -11.84
CA TRP A 59 -15.92 -4.60 -13.10
C TRP A 59 -16.73 -5.79 -13.56
N HIS A 60 -17.75 -6.21 -12.81
CA HIS A 60 -18.53 -7.41 -13.07
C HIS A 60 -17.63 -8.65 -13.30
N LYS A 61 -16.62 -8.83 -12.44
CA LYS A 61 -15.65 -9.95 -12.52
C LYS A 61 -15.71 -10.80 -11.26
N PRO A 62 -15.38 -12.11 -11.33
CA PRO A 62 -15.32 -12.96 -10.16
C PRO A 62 -14.32 -12.42 -9.13
N TYR A 63 -14.71 -12.39 -7.85
CA TYR A 63 -13.90 -11.86 -6.75
C TYR A 63 -12.49 -12.48 -6.71
N GLY A 64 -12.37 -13.80 -6.92
CA GLY A 64 -11.08 -14.49 -6.90
C GLY A 64 -10.08 -13.94 -7.93
N VAL A 65 -10.57 -13.63 -9.14
CA VAL A 65 -9.75 -13.05 -10.22
C VAL A 65 -9.29 -11.65 -9.85
N VAL A 66 -10.20 -10.82 -9.32
CA VAL A 66 -9.89 -9.45 -8.92
C VAL A 66 -8.95 -9.41 -7.71
N MET A 67 -9.15 -10.29 -6.72
CA MET A 67 -8.25 -10.40 -5.57
C MET A 67 -6.84 -10.81 -5.99
N CYS A 68 -6.72 -11.77 -6.93
CA CYS A 68 -5.43 -12.14 -7.52
C CYS A 68 -4.76 -10.92 -8.18
N TRP A 69 -5.51 -10.19 -9.01
CA TRP A 69 -5.04 -8.97 -9.66
C TRP A 69 -4.57 -7.89 -8.66
N VAL A 70 -5.32 -7.65 -7.58
CA VAL A 70 -4.96 -6.70 -6.51
C VAL A 70 -3.65 -7.11 -5.85
N ARG A 71 -3.50 -8.39 -5.49
CA ARG A 71 -2.27 -8.91 -4.87
C ARG A 71 -1.05 -8.72 -5.76
N VAL A 72 -1.15 -9.08 -7.03
CA VAL A 72 -0.05 -8.95 -8.00
C VAL A 72 0.35 -7.49 -8.14
N ARG A 73 -0.62 -6.57 -8.30
CA ARG A 73 -0.33 -5.14 -8.41
C ARG A 73 0.35 -4.57 -7.18
N LEU A 74 -0.09 -4.97 -6.00
CA LEU A 74 0.53 -4.54 -4.75
C LEU A 74 1.97 -5.05 -4.63
N GLN A 75 2.23 -6.32 -4.97
CA GLN A 75 3.58 -6.89 -4.95
C GLN A 75 4.52 -6.14 -5.91
N PHE A 76 4.08 -5.87 -7.14
CA PHE A 76 4.88 -5.06 -8.07
C PHE A 76 5.09 -3.63 -7.57
N ALA A 77 4.09 -3.01 -6.93
CA ALA A 77 4.24 -1.69 -6.33
C ALA A 77 5.27 -1.69 -5.19
N LEU A 78 5.27 -2.72 -4.33
CA LEU A 78 6.26 -2.89 -3.27
C LEU A 78 7.67 -3.09 -3.81
N ILE A 79 7.84 -3.97 -4.79
CA ILE A 79 9.14 -4.20 -5.45
C ILE A 79 9.67 -2.90 -6.04
N ARG A 80 8.83 -2.13 -6.74
CA ARG A 80 9.21 -0.82 -7.29
C ARG A 80 9.57 0.20 -6.20
N ALA A 81 8.83 0.23 -5.09
CA ALA A 81 9.12 1.13 -3.98
C ALA A 81 10.46 0.79 -3.30
N VAL A 82 10.75 -0.50 -3.14
CA VAL A 82 12.03 -0.99 -2.60
C VAL A 82 13.18 -0.69 -3.57
N ASP A 83 13.01 -1.00 -4.86
CA ASP A 83 14.00 -0.72 -5.89
C ASP A 83 14.32 0.79 -5.98
N LEU A 84 13.29 1.65 -5.95
CA LEU A 84 13.45 3.10 -5.92
C LEU A 84 14.19 3.58 -4.67
N ARG A 85 13.92 2.99 -3.51
CA ARG A 85 14.63 3.32 -2.27
C ARG A 85 16.09 2.88 -2.28
N LEU A 86 16.40 1.75 -2.91
CA LEU A 86 17.77 1.23 -3.00
C LEU A 86 18.62 1.96 -4.05
N ARG A 87 18.05 2.21 -5.24
CA ARG A 87 18.79 2.79 -6.36
C ARG A 87 18.71 4.31 -6.44
N GLY A 88 17.82 4.93 -5.67
CA GLY A 88 17.52 6.35 -5.76
C GLY A 88 16.70 6.73 -7.00
N SER A 89 16.16 7.94 -7.01
CA SER A 89 15.43 8.46 -8.17
C SER A 89 16.39 8.70 -9.34
N ARG A 90 16.15 8.01 -10.46
CA ARG A 90 16.89 8.24 -11.72
C ARG A 90 16.23 9.26 -12.66
N LYS A 91 15.03 9.74 -12.30
CA LYS A 91 14.42 10.88 -12.97
C LYS A 91 14.84 12.13 -12.21
N ALA A 92 15.35 13.15 -12.92
CA ALA A 92 15.42 14.50 -12.40
C ALA A 92 14.01 14.83 -11.89
N PHE A 93 13.90 15.08 -10.59
CA PHE A 93 12.63 15.28 -9.89
C PHE A 93 12.00 16.57 -10.40
N HIS A 94 11.40 16.55 -11.60
CA HIS A 94 10.42 17.54 -11.99
C HIS A 94 9.19 17.19 -11.17
N GLY A 95 9.14 17.75 -9.97
CA GLY A 95 8.01 17.62 -9.07
C GLY A 95 6.74 17.88 -9.86
N PHE A 96 5.93 16.84 -10.04
CA PHE A 96 4.62 16.97 -10.63
C PHE A 96 3.69 17.52 -9.56
N GLY A 97 3.94 18.75 -9.10
CA GLY A 97 3.04 19.61 -8.31
C GLY A 97 2.22 19.01 -7.17
N LEU A 98 2.55 17.82 -6.66
CA LEU A 98 1.74 17.08 -5.71
C LEU A 98 2.64 16.64 -4.57
N MET A 99 2.35 17.19 -3.40
CA MET A 99 3.17 17.24 -2.18
C MET A 99 3.51 15.86 -1.58
N ASP A 100 2.93 14.76 -2.09
CA ASP A 100 2.98 13.45 -1.43
C ASP A 100 3.51 12.29 -2.30
N GLY A 101 4.12 12.56 -3.46
CA GLY A 101 4.93 11.57 -4.20
C GLY A 101 4.23 10.28 -4.66
N ALA A 102 2.91 10.16 -4.48
CA ALA A 102 2.13 8.95 -4.79
C ALA A 102 1.65 8.88 -6.26
N GLY A 103 1.87 9.93 -7.04
CA GLY A 103 1.52 9.99 -8.46
C GLY A 103 2.57 9.33 -9.33
N MET A 104 2.43 8.04 -9.64
CA MET A 104 3.09 7.43 -10.79
C MET A 104 2.43 7.99 -12.06
N GLY A 105 2.94 9.11 -12.58
CA GLY A 105 2.54 9.65 -13.87
C GLY A 105 2.71 8.57 -14.95
N LEU A 106 1.59 8.19 -15.57
CA LEU A 106 1.57 7.37 -16.77
C LEU A 106 2.35 8.12 -17.84
N VAL A 107 3.50 7.57 -18.22
CA VAL A 107 4.23 8.00 -19.42
C VAL A 107 3.49 7.38 -20.61
N TYR A 108 2.84 8.21 -21.41
CA TYR A 108 2.61 7.91 -22.83
C TYR A 108 3.91 8.17 -23.58
#